data_AF-A0A498FZX3-F1
#
_entry.id   AF-A0A498FZX3-F1
#
_cell.length_a   1.000
_cell.length_b   1.000
_cell.length_c   1.000
_cell.angle_alpha   90.00
_cell.angle_beta   90.00
_cell.angle_gamma   90.00
#
_symmetry.space_group_name_H-M   'P 1'
#
loop_
_entity.id
_entity.type
_entity.pdbx_description
1 polymer ?
#
loop_
_entity_poly.entity_id
_entity_poly.type
_entity_poly.pdbx_seq_one_letter_code
_entity_poly.pdbx_strand_id
1 'polypeptide(L)'
;MEDQLRDEYDYQVHPDHLSQLSKDNQENDCVDEIHRLIEQRFQVLEDQLESGEYTLIHATIFYINVLHHFYWDRDVVRTGWEIIDEHIGTLLESDELDHLFVMSDHGSNRIEVEFNINTWLEEEGYLVRQT
;
A
#
# COMPACT_ATOMS: atom_id res chain seq x y z
N MET A 1 0.30 -16.49 14.71
CA MET A 1 0.50 -15.69 13.50
C MET A 1 0.95 -14.28 13.82
N GLU A 2 0.24 -13.46 14.61
CA GLU A 2 0.72 -12.08 14.88
C GLU A 2 2.12 -12.02 15.52
N ASP A 3 2.38 -12.78 16.59
CA ASP A 3 3.70 -12.81 17.23
C ASP A 3 4.79 -13.29 16.25
N GLN A 4 4.48 -14.33 15.47
CA GLN A 4 5.37 -14.85 14.43
C GLN A 4 5.70 -13.80 13.37
N LEU A 5 4.70 -13.06 12.89
CA LEU A 5 4.91 -11.98 11.91
C LEU A 5 5.85 -10.91 12.46
N ARG A 6 5.68 -10.53 13.72
CA ARG A 6 6.56 -9.55 14.39
C ARG A 6 7.98 -10.10 14.56
N ASP A 7 8.11 -11.35 15.01
CA ASP A 7 9.39 -11.95 15.36
C ASP A 7 10.23 -12.33 14.13
N GLU A 8 9.59 -12.82 13.06
CA GLU A 8 10.28 -13.32 11.86
C GLU A 8 10.48 -12.24 10.78
N TYR A 9 9.52 -11.30 10.65
CA TYR A 9 9.51 -10.33 9.54
C TYR A 9 9.64 -8.88 9.98
N ASP A 10 9.71 -8.60 11.29
CA ASP A 10 9.54 -7.24 11.84
C ASP A 10 8.29 -6.57 11.24
N TYR A 11 7.18 -7.32 11.24
CA TYR A 11 6.00 -6.96 10.46
C TYR A 11 5.37 -5.66 10.92
N GLN A 12 5.28 -4.69 10.00
CA GLN A 12 4.67 -3.39 10.25
C GLN A 12 3.32 -3.30 9.55
N VAL A 13 2.29 -2.86 10.26
CA VAL A 13 0.95 -2.67 9.67
C VAL A 13 0.88 -1.39 8.85
N HIS A 14 1.53 -0.33 9.34
CA HIS A 14 1.54 1.00 8.74
C HIS A 14 2.96 1.57 8.70
N PRO A 15 3.28 2.46 7.74
CA PRO A 15 4.49 3.27 7.78
C PRO A 15 4.52 4.12 9.05
N ASP A 16 5.69 4.28 9.66
CA ASP A 16 5.89 5.14 10.82
C ASP A 16 5.87 6.63 10.41
N HIS A 17 6.28 6.92 9.17
CA HIS A 17 6.46 8.27 8.66
C HIS A 17 5.31 8.79 7.79
N LEU A 18 4.08 8.27 7.97
CA LEU A 18 2.90 8.67 7.17
C LEU A 18 2.69 10.19 7.09
N SER A 19 3.02 10.94 8.15
CA SER A 19 2.90 12.40 8.19
C SER A 19 3.88 13.15 7.29
N GLN A 20 4.92 12.47 6.78
CA GLN A 20 5.89 13.03 5.85
C GLN A 20 5.41 13.00 4.38
N LEU A 21 4.34 12.26 4.08
CA LEU A 21 3.81 12.21 2.73
C LEU A 21 3.31 13.58 2.29
N SER A 22 3.76 14.00 1.11
CA SER A 22 3.40 15.29 0.52
C SER A 22 3.28 15.14 -1.00
N LYS A 23 2.27 15.77 -1.59
CA LYS A 23 2.10 15.79 -3.05
C LYS A 23 3.26 16.47 -3.78
N ASP A 24 3.97 17.35 -3.08
CA ASP A 24 5.04 18.17 -3.68
C ASP A 24 6.41 17.49 -3.58
N ASN A 25 6.62 16.59 -2.61
CA ASN A 25 7.89 15.91 -2.40
C ASN A 25 7.74 14.40 -2.33
N GLN A 26 8.23 13.71 -3.36
CA GLN A 26 8.25 12.24 -3.42
C GLN A 26 9.50 11.61 -2.80
N GLU A 27 10.52 12.41 -2.46
CA GLU A 27 11.74 11.94 -1.81
C GLU A 27 11.59 12.11 -0.30
N ASN A 28 10.99 11.11 0.35
CA ASN A 28 10.81 11.07 1.80
C ASN A 28 10.80 9.63 2.33
N ASP A 29 11.10 9.47 3.62
CA ASP A 29 11.28 8.17 4.26
C ASP A 29 10.02 7.29 4.20
N CYS A 30 8.83 7.91 4.13
CA CYS A 30 7.58 7.18 4.04
C CYS A 30 7.39 6.47 2.70
N VAL A 31 7.95 6.99 1.60
CA VAL A 31 7.88 6.33 0.29
C VAL A 31 8.67 5.03 0.32
N ASP A 32 9.89 5.08 0.86
CA ASP A 32 10.74 3.90 1.01
C ASP A 32 10.10 2.87 1.96
N GLU A 33 9.47 3.33 3.05
CA GLU A 33 8.66 2.47 3.92
C GLU A 33 7.51 1.79 3.19
N ILE A 34 6.79 2.51 2.33
CA ILE A 34 5.71 1.93 1.54
C ILE A 34 6.23 0.84 0.61
N HIS A 35 7.35 1.06 -0.09
CA HIS A 35 7.96 0.03 -0.94
C HIS A 35 8.37 -1.20 -0.13
N ARG A 36 9.02 -1.02 1.02
CA ARG A 36 9.37 -2.12 1.94
C ARG A 36 8.14 -2.87 2.46
N LEU A 37 7.06 -2.17 2.77
CA LEU A 37 5.82 -2.80 3.22
C LEU A 37 5.17 -3.63 2.13
N ILE A 38 5.18 -3.16 0.87
CA ILE A 38 4.69 -3.92 -0.28
C ILE A 38 5.48 -5.23 -0.41
N GLU A 39 6.82 -5.14 -0.41
CA GLU A 39 7.73 -6.29 -0.44
C GLU A 39 7.48 -7.25 0.73
N GLN A 40 7.37 -6.74 1.96
CA GLN A 40 7.12 -7.55 3.16
C GLN A 40 5.81 -8.35 3.07
N ARG A 41 4.76 -7.84 2.39
CA ARG A 41 3.53 -8.61 2.18
C ARG A 41 3.76 -9.81 1.27
N PHE A 42 4.59 -9.66 0.24
CA PHE A 42 4.94 -10.75 -0.66
C PHE A 42 5.86 -11.76 0.01
N GLN A 43 6.87 -11.31 0.78
CA GLN A 43 7.73 -12.22 1.55
C GLN A 43 6.91 -13.13 2.47
N VAL A 44 5.97 -12.57 3.23
CA VAL A 44 5.07 -13.37 4.07
C VAL A 44 4.21 -14.31 3.21
N LEU A 45 3.65 -13.83 2.10
CA LEU A 45 2.82 -14.65 1.22
C LEU A 45 3.59 -15.84 0.63
N GLU A 46 4.81 -15.61 0.15
CA GLU A 46 5.70 -16.62 -0.43
C GLU A 46 6.07 -17.68 0.62
N ASP A 47 6.48 -17.28 1.82
CA ASP A 47 6.80 -18.22 2.89
C ASP A 47 5.57 -19.04 3.35
N GLN A 48 4.39 -18.41 3.43
CA GLN A 48 3.16 -19.14 3.74
C GLN A 48 2.75 -20.11 2.62
N LEU A 49 3.02 -19.77 1.35
CA LEU A 49 2.80 -20.66 0.21
C LEU A 49 3.74 -21.86 0.28
N GLU A 50 5.04 -21.64 0.49
CA GLU A 50 6.05 -22.69 0.60
C GLU A 50 5.82 -23.63 1.79
N SER A 51 5.20 -23.12 2.86
CA SER A 51 4.87 -23.95 4.03
C SER A 51 3.91 -25.11 3.69
N GLY A 52 3.10 -24.97 2.63
CA GLY A 52 2.06 -25.94 2.26
C GLY A 52 0.96 -26.13 3.32
N GLU A 53 0.91 -25.27 4.35
CA GLU A 53 -0.04 -25.41 5.47
C GLU A 53 -1.49 -25.05 5.07
N TYR A 54 -1.66 -24.20 4.06
CA TYR A 54 -2.93 -23.60 3.69
C TYR A 54 -3.39 -24.03 2.30
N THR A 55 -4.71 -24.22 2.15
CA THR A 55 -5.36 -24.51 0.87
C THR A 55 -5.86 -23.26 0.14
N LEU A 56 -5.91 -22.13 0.84
CA LEU A 56 -6.25 -20.82 0.32
C LEU A 56 -5.48 -19.77 1.11
N ILE A 57 -4.74 -18.91 0.40
CA ILE A 57 -4.07 -17.75 0.97
C ILE A 57 -4.59 -16.51 0.27
N HIS A 58 -4.90 -15.47 1.05
CA HIS A 58 -5.29 -14.16 0.53
C HIS A 58 -4.30 -13.13 1.09
N ALA A 59 -3.69 -12.35 0.20
CA ALA A 59 -2.90 -11.17 0.56
C ALA A 59 -3.49 -9.90 -0.06
N THR A 60 -3.39 -8.79 0.66
CA THR A 60 -3.82 -7.47 0.18
C THR A 60 -2.64 -6.52 0.14
N ILE A 61 -2.29 -6.04 -1.05
CA ILE A 61 -1.25 -5.03 -1.25
C ILE A 61 -1.90 -3.64 -1.26
N PHE A 62 -2.01 -3.04 -0.09
CA PHE A 62 -2.78 -1.80 0.10
C PHE A 62 -2.03 -0.53 -0.32
N TYR A 63 -0.73 -0.44 0.00
CA TYR A 63 -0.01 0.83 -0.04
C TYR A 63 0.31 1.38 -1.42
N ILE A 64 0.17 0.57 -2.47
CA ILE A 64 0.21 1.07 -3.85
C ILE A 64 -0.86 2.15 -4.10
N ASN A 65 -2.02 2.02 -3.45
CA ASN A 65 -3.09 3.02 -3.53
C ASN A 65 -2.69 4.35 -2.87
N VAL A 66 -1.95 4.31 -1.76
CA VAL A 66 -1.44 5.52 -1.11
C VAL A 66 -0.46 6.25 -2.03
N LEU A 67 0.43 5.52 -2.71
CA LEU A 67 1.32 6.11 -3.71
C LEU A 67 0.55 6.78 -4.84
N HIS A 68 -0.50 6.12 -5.36
CA HIS A 68 -1.39 6.71 -6.37
C HIS A 68 -2.05 8.01 -5.90
N HIS A 69 -2.53 8.07 -4.66
CA HIS A 69 -3.20 9.26 -4.13
C HIS A 69 -2.28 10.49 -3.99
N PHE A 70 -1.01 10.27 -3.64
CA PHE A 70 -0.05 11.38 -3.46
C PHE A 70 0.72 11.72 -4.73
N TYR A 71 1.04 10.71 -5.55
CA TYR A 71 2.03 10.85 -6.63
C TYR A 71 1.50 10.46 -8.00
N TRP A 72 0.28 9.94 -8.10
CA TRP A 72 -0.39 9.59 -9.37
C TRP A 72 0.45 8.70 -10.30
N ASP A 73 1.16 9.27 -11.26
CA ASP A 73 1.93 8.56 -12.30
C ASP A 73 3.45 8.80 -12.20
N ARG A 74 3.92 9.35 -11.08
CA ARG A 74 5.37 9.58 -10.86
C ARG A 74 6.14 8.28 -10.65
N ASP A 75 7.47 8.39 -10.77
CA ASP A 75 8.40 7.26 -10.70
C ASP A 75 8.24 6.39 -9.44
N VAL A 76 7.97 6.99 -8.28
CA VAL A 76 7.77 6.23 -7.03
C VAL A 76 6.57 5.27 -7.10
N VAL A 77 5.54 5.59 -7.88
CA VAL A 77 4.39 4.72 -8.11
C VAL A 77 4.79 3.58 -9.04
N ARG A 78 5.56 3.89 -10.09
CA ARG A 78 6.12 2.88 -10.99
C ARG A 78 7.01 1.89 -10.24
N THR A 79 7.91 2.36 -9.38
CA THR A 79 8.74 1.49 -8.52
C THR A 79 7.89 0.54 -7.69
N GLY A 80 6.80 1.03 -7.09
CA GLY A 80 5.87 0.18 -6.35
C GLY A 80 5.23 -0.91 -7.21
N TRP A 81 4.88 -0.60 -8.47
CA TRP A 81 4.39 -1.61 -9.42
C TRP A 81 5.46 -2.59 -9.87
N GLU A 82 6.70 -2.14 -10.07
CA GLU A 82 7.81 -3.02 -10.44
C GLU A 82 8.10 -4.06 -9.34
N ILE A 83 8.06 -3.65 -8.07
CA ILE A 83 8.16 -4.58 -6.93
C ILE A 83 7.01 -5.60 -6.96
N ILE A 84 5.77 -5.15 -7.16
CA ILE A 84 4.59 -6.03 -7.25
C ILE A 84 4.74 -7.03 -8.41
N ASP A 85 5.16 -6.55 -9.58
CA ASP A 85 5.34 -7.36 -10.80
C ASP A 85 6.41 -8.44 -10.60
N GLU A 86 7.54 -8.08 -9.98
CA GLU A 86 8.63 -9.02 -9.66
C GLU A 86 8.15 -10.17 -8.77
N HIS A 87 7.46 -9.86 -7.66
CA HIS A 87 6.96 -10.90 -6.75
C HIS A 87 5.83 -11.74 -7.36
N ILE A 88 4.95 -11.15 -8.19
CA ILE A 88 3.98 -11.94 -8.96
C ILE A 88 4.72 -12.92 -9.88
N GLY A 89 5.83 -12.50 -10.49
CA GLY A 89 6.72 -13.38 -11.25
C GLY A 89 7.23 -14.55 -10.41
N THR A 90 7.77 -14.29 -9.21
CA THR A 90 8.23 -15.34 -8.28
C THR A 90 7.12 -16.32 -7.93
N LEU A 91 5.91 -15.84 -7.62
CA LEU A 91 4.76 -16.70 -7.33
C LEU A 91 4.41 -17.61 -8.51
N LEU A 92 4.44 -17.09 -9.74
CA LEU A 92 4.14 -17.86 -10.95
C LEU A 92 5.18 -18.95 -11.25
N GLU A 93 6.40 -18.83 -10.72
CA GLU A 93 7.46 -19.83 -10.85
C GLU A 93 7.39 -20.91 -9.76
N SER A 94 6.53 -20.76 -8.75
CA SER A 94 6.40 -21.70 -7.62
C SER A 94 5.66 -22.98 -8.03
N ASP A 95 6.28 -24.13 -7.73
CA ASP A 95 5.66 -25.46 -7.92
C ASP A 95 4.51 -25.73 -6.92
N GLU A 96 4.44 -24.98 -5.82
CA GLU A 96 3.40 -25.11 -4.78
C GLU A 96 2.12 -24.34 -5.13
N LEU A 97 2.14 -23.51 -6.19
CA LEU A 97 1.02 -22.68 -6.59
C LEU A 97 0.21 -23.31 -7.74
N ASP A 98 -0.97 -23.84 -7.42
CA ASP A 98 -1.88 -24.36 -8.45
C ASP A 98 -2.57 -23.23 -9.26
N HIS A 99 -3.06 -22.19 -8.56
CA HIS A 99 -3.89 -21.13 -9.14
C HIS A 99 -3.62 -19.77 -8.49
N LEU A 100 -3.35 -18.77 -9.33
CA LEU A 100 -3.22 -17.38 -8.91
C LEU A 100 -4.41 -16.55 -9.40
N PHE A 101 -5.04 -15.80 -8.48
CA PHE A 101 -6.05 -14.81 -8.81
C PHE A 101 -5.54 -13.43 -8.43
N VAL A 102 -5.30 -12.59 -9.44
CA VAL A 102 -4.97 -11.18 -9.25
C VAL A 102 -6.22 -10.36 -9.49
N MET A 103 -6.59 -9.54 -8.50
CA MET A 103 -7.77 -8.69 -8.56
C MET A 103 -7.49 -7.33 -7.93
N SER A 104 -8.26 -6.34 -8.35
CA SER A 104 -8.26 -4.99 -7.81
C SER A 104 -9.71 -4.59 -7.54
N ASP A 105 -9.93 -3.90 -6.44
CA ASP A 105 -11.23 -3.37 -6.04
C ASP A 105 -11.62 -2.13 -6.85
N HIS A 106 -10.65 -1.29 -7.21
CA HIS A 106 -10.85 -0.11 -8.05
C HIS A 106 -9.57 0.38 -8.74
N GLY A 107 -9.74 1.20 -9.79
CA GLY A 107 -8.63 1.95 -10.40
C GLY A 107 -8.26 3.22 -9.63
N SER A 108 -7.39 4.04 -10.21
CA SER A 108 -7.06 5.37 -9.71
C SER A 108 -7.17 6.42 -10.83
N ASN A 109 -7.32 7.70 -10.46
CA ASN A 109 -7.24 8.82 -11.38
C ASN A 109 -6.57 10.04 -10.70
N ARG A 110 -6.03 10.96 -11.51
CA ARG A 110 -5.47 12.22 -10.99
C ARG A 110 -6.51 13.01 -10.21
N ILE A 111 -6.14 13.46 -9.01
CA ILE A 111 -6.95 14.40 -8.23
C ILE A 111 -6.68 15.80 -8.76
N GLU A 112 -7.70 16.43 -9.33
CA GLU A 112 -7.61 17.81 -9.85
C GLU A 112 -8.15 18.85 -8.87
N VAL A 113 -9.09 18.47 -8.01
CA VAL A 113 -9.81 19.39 -7.12
C VAL A 113 -9.93 18.77 -5.74
N GLU A 114 -9.61 19.56 -4.73
CA GLU A 114 -9.90 19.26 -3.32
C GLU A 114 -10.83 20.32 -2.77
N PHE A 115 -11.90 19.88 -2.11
CA PHE A 115 -12.90 20.76 -1.52
C PHE A 115 -12.86 20.67 0.00
N ASN A 116 -12.34 21.73 0.63
CA ASN A 116 -12.28 21.85 2.08
C ASN A 116 -13.64 22.28 2.62
N ILE A 117 -14.53 21.31 2.85
CA ILE A 117 -15.90 21.54 3.32
C ILE A 117 -15.97 22.37 4.59
N ASN A 118 -15.00 22.21 5.51
CA ASN A 118 -14.92 23.01 6.73
C ASN A 118 -14.69 24.49 6.45
N THR A 119 -13.79 24.83 5.53
CA THR A 119 -13.55 26.21 5.09
C THR A 119 -14.82 26.79 4.44
N TRP A 120 -15.42 26.05 3.50
CA TRP A 120 -16.64 26.50 2.84
C TRP A 120 -17.80 26.69 3.83
N LEU A 121 -18.02 25.76 4.76
CA LEU A 121 -19.07 25.89 5.78
C LEU A 121 -18.83 27.08 6.72
N GLU A 122 -17.58 27.38 7.04
CA GLU A 122 -17.22 28.56 7.84
C GLU A 122 -17.49 29.85 7.07
N GLU A 123 -17.11 29.91 5.79
CA GLU A 123 -17.36 31.04 4.90
C GLU A 123 -18.87 31.31 4.70
N GLU A 124 -19.68 30.27 4.57
CA GLU A 124 -21.14 30.37 4.45
C GLU A 124 -21.85 30.60 5.80
N GLY A 125 -21.12 30.61 6.92
CA GLY A 125 -21.66 30.83 8.26
C GLY A 125 -22.41 29.63 8.85
N TYR A 126 -22.30 28.45 8.25
CA TYR A 126 -22.86 27.19 8.77
C TYR A 126 -22.00 26.55 9.86
N LEU A 127 -20.68 26.79 9.84
CA LEU A 127 -19.74 26.32 10.84
C LEU A 127 -19.22 27.51 11.66
N VAL A 128 -19.48 27.49 12.96
CA VAL A 128 -18.95 28.48 13.92
C VAL A 128 -18.05 27.77 14.93
N ARG A 129 -16.81 28.23 15.07
CA ARG A 129 -15.88 27.72 16.07
C ARG A 129 -16.22 28.32 17.43
N GLN A 130 -16.44 27.48 18.45
CA GLN A 130 -16.49 27.96 19.84
C GLN A 130 -15.05 28.10 20.34
N THR A 131 -14.76 29.25 20.96
CA THR A 131 -13.46 29.52 21.61
C THR A 131 -13.61 29.38 23.11
#